data_AF-A0A085W088-F1
#
_entry.id   AF-A0A085W088-F1
#
_cell.length_a   1.000
_cell.length_b   1.000
_cell.length_c   1.000
_cell.angle_alpha   90.00
_cell.angle_beta   90.00
_cell.angle_gamma   90.00
#
_symmetry.space_group_name_H-M   'P 1'
#
loop_
_entity.id
_entity.type
_entity.pdbx_description
1 polymer ?
#
loop_
_entity_poly.entity_id
_entity_poly.type
_entity_poly.pdbx_seq_one_letter_code
_entity_poly.pdbx_strand_id
1 'polypeptide(L)'
;MALALAAGVLGTLLLPSVSHAQSCYCPDGADSQGNPVTGTSCGQQVCGADFQYYSCEETGWSAQGISCQGEEPPPSCYCPNGVDFLGNPVTATTCGEQVCGADLQYYSCGETGWSAQGKSCPEAGPVPTIPQPTLAPLDSDKLTETIGIAPGAWGISHAALQNQIALSNTRVRLGRAMRRLQSLPPTAPPSEQSEASTALYLASMELASLLQTEAAFPEEQRERARLPVLITRISQLEKQYAFLPGYAVQLARQAYYNGGMYFTASGAEPISLSMIDLLGVPHGPIHPDQNGGYIAAIRAPNGQRVDFGHLLCAVDFNAPYPRLGSNEFLNRRNRWIYETAEYDLPNLASHGAMVTLAGDLGTAANHMVEHSTDSWSALMNEGHEDMRGDVDGLNVSMLLRTRGWPGTTPVASTLADYYFGWTDDQYTNRADVFISTSPYIIDLRFLGLGYYIDGYLAPDVAYVAVAFSFMGSNHNWLGAAAVPAVVDAFKTWLDHELEGTNPTTE
;
A
#
# COMPACT_ATOMS: atom_id res chain seq x y z
N MET A 1 14.99 -31.51 60.33
CA MET A 1 16.01 -31.21 61.36
C MET A 1 17.34 -31.73 60.85
N ALA A 2 18.21 -30.86 60.34
CA ALA A 2 19.68 -31.02 60.31
C ALA A 2 20.29 -29.86 59.51
N LEU A 3 21.00 -28.98 60.21
CA LEU A 3 22.06 -28.12 59.67
C LEU A 3 23.22 -28.99 59.17
N ALA A 4 23.87 -28.59 58.06
CA ALA A 4 25.34 -28.57 57.97
C ALA A 4 25.87 -28.02 56.63
N LEU A 5 26.76 -27.03 56.76
CA LEU A 5 28.02 -26.82 56.02
C LEU A 5 27.97 -26.45 54.53
N ALA A 6 28.08 -25.15 54.26
CA ALA A 6 28.57 -24.60 53.00
C ALA A 6 30.12 -24.55 53.04
N ALA A 7 30.76 -25.29 52.14
CA ALA A 7 32.18 -25.18 51.80
C ALA A 7 32.31 -24.45 50.46
N GLY A 8 33.24 -23.49 50.40
CA GLY A 8 33.41 -22.56 49.29
C GLY A 8 33.98 -23.17 48.02
N VAL A 9 33.60 -22.56 46.90
CA VAL A 9 34.31 -22.64 45.63
C VAL A 9 34.56 -21.20 45.17
N LEU A 10 35.84 -20.80 45.20
CA LEU A 10 36.33 -19.58 44.56
C LEU A 10 36.24 -19.75 43.05
N GLY A 11 35.19 -19.20 42.44
CA GLY A 11 35.12 -18.95 41.01
C GLY A 11 35.64 -17.55 40.72
N THR A 12 36.85 -17.45 40.17
CA THR A 12 37.39 -16.22 39.57
C THR A 12 36.49 -15.75 38.43
N LEU A 13 35.75 -14.66 38.67
CA LEU A 13 35.06 -13.89 37.63
C LEU A 13 36.12 -13.17 36.79
N LEU A 14 36.34 -13.66 35.56
CA LEU A 14 36.98 -12.88 34.51
C LEU A 14 36.01 -11.76 34.11
N LEU A 15 36.31 -10.53 34.51
CA LEU A 15 35.71 -9.34 33.92
C LEU A 15 36.22 -9.22 32.47
N PRO A 16 35.36 -8.95 31.47
CA PRO A 16 35.84 -8.58 30.15
C PRO A 16 36.60 -7.26 30.27
N SER A 17 37.86 -7.27 29.81
CA SER A 17 38.67 -6.07 29.68
C SER A 17 37.93 -5.10 28.77
N VAL A 18 37.47 -3.97 29.31
CA VAL A 18 37.00 -2.84 28.52
C VAL A 18 38.22 -2.33 27.75
N SER A 19 38.36 -2.74 26.50
CA SER A 19 39.33 -2.15 25.58
C SER A 19 38.89 -0.70 25.43
N HIS A 20 39.64 0.24 26.03
CA HIS A 20 39.46 1.65 25.75
C HIS A 20 39.62 1.80 24.23
N ALA A 21 38.57 2.26 23.54
CA ALA A 21 38.70 2.71 22.16
C ALA A 21 39.76 3.82 22.18
N GLN A 22 40.95 3.49 21.74
CA GLN A 22 42.08 4.41 21.71
C GLN A 22 41.66 5.54 20.75
N SER A 23 41.59 6.76 21.27
CA SER A 23 41.17 7.93 20.49
C SER A 23 42.38 8.44 19.74
N CYS A 24 42.39 8.30 18.42
CA CYS A 24 43.36 8.95 17.55
C CYS A 24 42.77 10.25 17.02
N TYR A 25 43.60 11.28 16.88
CA TYR A 25 43.21 12.55 16.26
C TYR A 25 44.15 12.83 15.09
N CYS A 26 43.64 12.67 13.88
CA CYS A 26 44.38 12.87 12.64
C CYS A 26 43.78 14.06 11.88
N PRO A 27 44.21 15.30 12.18
CA PRO A 27 43.75 16.47 11.47
C PRO A 27 44.34 16.54 10.05
N ASP A 28 43.81 17.45 9.24
CA ASP A 28 44.38 17.84 7.93
C ASP A 28 44.51 16.71 6.89
N GLY A 29 43.65 15.68 6.97
CA GLY A 29 43.49 14.70 5.90
C GLY A 29 42.69 15.28 4.73
N ALA A 30 42.74 14.63 3.57
CA ALA A 30 41.86 14.93 2.44
C ALA A 30 41.35 13.63 1.80
N ASP A 31 40.08 13.57 1.43
CA ASP A 31 39.52 12.43 0.69
C ASP A 31 39.91 12.46 -0.80
N SER A 32 39.51 11.43 -1.54
CA SER A 32 39.77 11.29 -2.98
C SER A 32 39.18 12.41 -3.85
N GLN A 33 38.22 13.16 -3.32
CA GLN A 33 37.59 14.30 -3.99
C GLN A 33 38.25 15.63 -3.57
N GLY A 34 39.25 15.59 -2.68
CA GLY A 34 39.98 16.74 -2.18
C GLY A 34 39.28 17.46 -1.02
N ASN A 35 38.22 16.90 -0.45
CA ASN A 35 37.56 17.49 0.72
C ASN A 35 38.38 17.20 1.98
N PRO A 36 38.49 18.16 2.92
CA PRO A 36 39.23 17.94 4.15
C PRO A 36 38.53 16.92 5.06
N VAL A 37 39.30 15.99 5.63
CA VAL A 37 38.82 14.95 6.56
C VAL A 37 39.66 14.95 7.83
N THR A 38 38.99 14.82 8.98
CA THR A 38 39.63 14.66 10.30
C THR A 38 39.29 13.29 10.87
N GLY A 39 40.30 12.47 11.15
CA GLY A 39 40.13 11.19 11.83
C GLY A 39 39.99 11.37 13.33
N THR A 40 38.99 10.75 13.95
CA THR A 40 38.71 10.84 15.41
C THR A 40 38.78 9.49 16.12
N SER A 41 39.11 8.42 15.38
CA SER A 41 39.22 7.07 15.91
C SER A 41 40.43 6.34 15.31
N CYS A 42 41.16 5.60 16.13
CA CYS A 42 42.29 4.81 15.65
C CYS A 42 41.79 3.70 14.71
N GLY A 43 42.47 3.54 13.57
CA GLY A 43 42.10 2.59 12.53
C GLY A 43 41.11 3.13 11.49
N GLN A 44 40.55 4.33 11.66
CA GLN A 44 39.66 4.95 10.68
C GLN A 44 40.38 5.09 9.33
N GLN A 45 39.83 4.50 8.27
CA GLN A 45 40.42 4.54 6.94
C GLN A 45 39.76 5.59 6.05
N VAL A 46 40.57 6.26 5.23
CA VAL A 46 40.15 7.22 4.20
C VAL A 46 40.92 6.96 2.92
N CYS A 47 40.25 7.07 1.78
CA CYS A 47 40.92 7.11 0.48
C CYS A 47 41.44 8.54 0.25
N GLY A 48 42.76 8.71 0.19
CA GLY A 48 43.41 10.00 0.03
C GLY A 48 43.22 10.62 -1.36
N ALA A 49 43.49 11.92 -1.48
CA ALA A 49 43.45 12.65 -2.76
C ALA A 49 44.43 12.11 -3.83
N ASP A 50 45.44 11.34 -3.39
CA ASP A 50 46.40 10.61 -4.24
C ASP A 50 45.91 9.19 -4.61
N PHE A 51 44.67 8.86 -4.26
CA PHE A 51 44.04 7.56 -4.46
C PHE A 51 44.76 6.41 -3.75
N GLN A 52 45.35 6.69 -2.58
CA GLN A 52 45.88 5.66 -1.68
C GLN A 52 45.06 5.60 -0.38
N TYR A 53 44.85 4.42 0.19
CA TYR A 53 44.25 4.30 1.51
C TYR A 53 45.20 4.80 2.60
N TYR A 54 44.68 5.60 3.52
CA TYR A 54 45.31 6.03 4.76
C TYR A 54 44.51 5.52 5.95
N SER A 55 45.20 5.16 7.03
CA SER A 55 44.56 4.84 8.31
C SER A 55 44.98 5.86 9.37
N CYS A 56 44.03 6.33 10.18
CA CYS A 56 44.33 7.22 11.29
C CYS A 56 44.95 6.43 12.44
N GLU A 57 46.23 6.65 12.69
CA GLU A 57 47.00 6.01 13.76
C GLU A 57 47.38 7.05 14.83
N GLU A 58 48.01 6.61 15.93
CA GLU A 58 48.32 7.48 17.07
C GLU A 58 49.20 8.68 16.71
N THR A 59 50.01 8.53 15.66
CA THR A 59 50.93 9.56 15.17
C THR A 59 50.39 10.35 13.98
N GLY A 60 49.13 10.14 13.58
CA GLY A 60 48.50 10.78 12.42
C GLY A 60 48.14 9.81 11.29
N TRP A 61 47.88 10.36 10.09
CA TRP A 61 47.55 9.56 8.91
C TRP A 61 48.74 8.72 8.44
N SER A 62 48.54 7.41 8.37
CA SER A 62 49.53 6.43 7.94
C SER A 62 49.11 5.80 6.61
N ALA A 63 49.97 5.94 5.59
CA ALA A 63 49.69 5.49 4.24
C ALA A 63 49.79 3.95 4.16
N GLN A 64 48.73 3.29 3.69
CA GLN A 64 48.63 1.82 3.73
C GLN A 64 49.25 1.12 2.52
N GLY A 65 49.69 1.87 1.50
CA GLY A 65 50.29 1.33 0.28
C GLY A 65 49.31 0.59 -0.64
N ILE A 66 48.00 0.73 -0.40
CA ILE A 66 46.93 0.11 -1.19
C ILE A 66 46.21 1.21 -1.97
N SER A 67 46.10 1.04 -3.29
CA SER A 67 45.33 1.94 -4.16
C SER A 67 43.84 1.83 -3.85
N CYS A 68 43.16 2.96 -3.72
CA CYS A 68 41.69 3.05 -3.71
C CYS A 68 41.11 3.47 -5.07
N GLN A 69 41.94 3.57 -6.12
CA GLN A 69 41.45 3.47 -7.49
C GLN A 69 41.10 2.00 -7.79
N GLY A 70 39.82 1.69 -7.60
CA GLY A 70 39.27 0.34 -7.78
C GLY A 70 37.75 0.28 -7.90
N GLU A 71 37.06 1.41 -8.04
CA GLU A 71 35.69 1.44 -8.54
C GLU A 71 35.64 2.49 -9.63
N GLU A 72 35.97 2.08 -10.86
CA GLU A 72 35.34 2.72 -12.03
C GLU A 72 33.82 2.73 -11.75
N PRO A 73 33.08 3.81 -12.09
CA PRO A 73 31.64 3.71 -12.10
C PRO A 73 31.29 2.44 -12.89
N PRO A 74 30.44 1.53 -12.35
CA PRO A 74 30.14 0.30 -13.04
C PRO A 74 29.77 0.67 -14.47
N PRO A 75 30.33 0.00 -15.50
CA PRO A 75 30.03 0.35 -16.88
C PRO A 75 28.52 0.50 -16.99
N SER A 76 28.07 1.64 -17.51
CA SER A 76 26.63 1.91 -17.61
C SER A 76 26.12 1.06 -18.78
N CYS A 77 25.71 -0.16 -18.50
CA CYS A 77 25.00 -0.96 -19.48
C CYS A 77 23.58 -0.44 -19.61
N TYR A 78 23.09 -0.30 -20.83
CA TYR A 78 21.67 -0.07 -21.09
C TYR A 78 21.18 -1.15 -22.03
N CYS A 79 20.47 -2.13 -21.47
CA CYS A 79 19.91 -3.26 -22.21
C CYS A 79 18.38 -3.10 -22.29
N PRO A 80 17.86 -2.30 -23.22
CA PRO A 80 16.42 -2.16 -23.41
C PRO A 80 15.84 -3.39 -24.11
N ASN A 81 14.51 -3.54 -24.08
CA ASN A 81 13.75 -4.53 -24.85
C ASN A 81 14.11 -5.99 -24.54
N GLY A 82 14.58 -6.29 -23.33
CA GLY A 82 14.62 -7.68 -22.85
C GLY A 82 13.20 -8.20 -22.66
N VAL A 83 13.04 -9.52 -22.62
CA VAL A 83 11.77 -10.18 -22.30
C VAL A 83 12.08 -11.27 -21.30
N ASP A 84 11.44 -11.24 -20.13
CA ASP A 84 11.60 -12.31 -19.13
C ASP A 84 10.86 -13.59 -19.54
N PHE A 85 11.01 -14.64 -18.74
CA PHE A 85 10.39 -15.94 -18.98
C PHE A 85 8.85 -15.93 -18.90
N LEU A 86 8.27 -14.89 -18.31
CA LEU A 86 6.82 -14.68 -18.24
C LEU A 86 6.28 -13.87 -19.43
N GLY A 87 7.17 -13.38 -20.31
CA GLY A 87 6.82 -12.54 -21.44
C GLY A 87 6.75 -11.05 -21.10
N ASN A 88 7.14 -10.64 -19.89
CA ASN A 88 7.17 -9.22 -19.50
C ASN A 88 8.41 -8.54 -20.09
N PRO A 89 8.31 -7.28 -20.53
CA PRO A 89 9.47 -6.52 -20.97
C PRO A 89 10.40 -6.20 -19.79
N VAL A 90 11.71 -6.35 -19.99
CA VAL A 90 12.74 -6.02 -18.99
C VAL A 90 13.79 -5.08 -19.59
N THR A 91 14.18 -4.08 -18.80
CA THR A 91 15.30 -3.20 -19.09
C THR A 91 16.30 -3.30 -17.93
N ALA A 92 17.56 -3.58 -18.24
CA ALA A 92 18.65 -3.56 -17.27
C ALA A 92 19.54 -2.33 -17.50
N THR A 93 19.88 -1.66 -16.40
CA THR A 93 20.78 -0.48 -16.39
C THR A 93 22.14 -0.80 -15.76
N THR A 94 22.34 -2.05 -15.35
CA THR A 94 23.55 -2.49 -14.64
C THR A 94 24.22 -3.61 -15.42
N CYS A 95 25.52 -3.49 -15.70
CA CYS A 95 26.26 -4.58 -16.34
C CYS A 95 26.29 -5.82 -15.45
N GLY A 96 26.17 -7.00 -16.05
CA GLY A 96 26.12 -8.27 -15.32
C GLY A 96 24.74 -8.62 -14.77
N GLU A 97 23.75 -7.73 -14.86
CA GLU A 97 22.38 -8.02 -14.45
C GLU A 97 21.82 -9.17 -15.28
N GLN A 98 21.34 -10.22 -14.60
CA GLN A 98 20.86 -11.44 -15.22
C GLN A 98 19.33 -11.52 -15.23
N VAL A 99 18.77 -11.92 -16.37
CA VAL A 99 17.33 -12.17 -16.54
C VAL A 99 17.15 -13.56 -17.16
N CYS A 100 16.12 -14.29 -16.72
CA CYS A 100 15.70 -15.49 -17.43
C CYS A 100 14.77 -15.09 -18.57
N GLY A 101 15.16 -15.38 -19.81
CA GLY A 101 14.40 -15.00 -21.02
C GLY A 101 13.18 -15.88 -21.30
N ALA A 102 12.32 -15.42 -22.21
CA ALA A 102 11.12 -16.16 -22.69
C ALA A 102 11.41 -17.56 -23.23
N ASP A 103 12.65 -17.80 -23.67
CA ASP A 103 13.16 -19.08 -24.16
C ASP A 103 13.79 -19.95 -23.05
N LEU A 104 13.62 -19.56 -21.78
CA LEU A 104 14.19 -20.22 -20.59
C LEU A 104 15.73 -20.25 -20.58
N GLN A 105 16.37 -19.26 -21.21
CA GLN A 105 17.82 -19.06 -21.11
C GLN A 105 18.15 -17.85 -20.24
N TYR A 106 19.21 -17.93 -19.44
CA TYR A 106 19.74 -16.75 -18.77
C TYR A 106 20.40 -15.82 -19.79
N TYR A 107 20.04 -14.54 -19.73
CA TYR A 107 20.70 -13.45 -20.41
C TYR A 107 21.39 -12.56 -19.38
N SER A 108 22.59 -12.08 -19.71
CA SER A 108 23.28 -11.06 -18.93
C SER A 108 23.30 -9.76 -19.72
N CYS A 109 22.99 -8.66 -19.07
CA CYS A 109 23.16 -7.34 -19.65
C CYS A 109 24.67 -7.01 -19.74
N GLY A 110 25.15 -6.77 -20.97
CA GLY A 110 26.51 -6.34 -21.26
C GLY A 110 26.51 -5.01 -22.01
N GLU A 111 27.70 -4.46 -22.28
CA GLU A 111 27.85 -3.12 -22.87
C GLU A 111 27.17 -2.98 -24.24
N THR A 112 27.00 -4.09 -24.95
CA THR A 112 26.37 -4.16 -26.27
C THR A 112 24.93 -4.67 -26.25
N GLY A 113 24.35 -4.88 -25.05
CA GLY A 113 22.99 -5.38 -24.86
C GLY A 113 22.92 -6.76 -24.21
N TRP A 114 21.78 -7.44 -24.38
CA TRP A 114 21.53 -8.76 -23.81
C TRP A 114 22.39 -9.84 -24.47
N SER A 115 23.08 -10.62 -23.65
CA SER A 115 23.91 -11.76 -24.11
C SER A 115 23.47 -13.06 -23.44
N ALA A 116 23.11 -14.06 -24.25
CA ALA A 116 22.73 -15.38 -23.75
C ALA A 116 23.93 -16.04 -23.05
N GLN A 117 23.71 -16.53 -21.84
CA GLN A 117 24.73 -17.14 -20.99
C GLN A 117 24.88 -18.65 -21.20
N GLY A 118 24.08 -19.24 -22.09
CA GLY A 118 24.08 -20.67 -22.39
C GLY A 118 23.67 -21.57 -21.22
N LYS A 119 23.14 -20.98 -20.14
CA LYS A 119 22.57 -21.69 -19.00
C LYS A 119 21.04 -21.63 -19.12
N SER A 120 20.40 -22.80 -19.09
CA SER A 120 18.96 -22.87 -18.91
C SER A 120 18.62 -22.38 -17.50
N CYS A 121 17.65 -21.48 -17.39
CA CYS A 121 17.03 -21.25 -16.08
C CYS A 121 16.31 -22.54 -15.67
N PRO A 122 16.17 -22.82 -14.36
CA PRO A 122 15.18 -23.81 -13.94
C PRO A 122 13.86 -23.43 -14.61
N GLU A 123 13.14 -24.40 -15.20
CA GLU A 123 11.71 -24.22 -15.49
C GLU A 123 11.16 -23.47 -14.29
N ALA A 124 10.59 -22.29 -14.52
CA ALA A 124 9.89 -21.62 -13.45
C ALA A 124 8.99 -22.67 -12.85
N GLY A 125 9.31 -23.13 -11.63
CA GLY A 125 8.42 -24.01 -10.89
C GLY A 125 7.05 -23.36 -11.07
N PRO A 126 6.03 -24.15 -11.50
CA PRO A 126 4.83 -23.61 -12.13
C PRO A 126 4.44 -22.34 -11.43
N VAL A 127 4.45 -21.20 -12.16
CA VAL A 127 4.13 -19.87 -11.59
C VAL A 127 3.08 -20.10 -10.53
N PRO A 128 3.38 -19.86 -9.23
CA PRO A 128 2.55 -20.35 -8.15
C PRO A 128 1.13 -19.99 -8.49
N THR A 129 0.34 -21.00 -8.85
CA THR A 129 -0.97 -20.76 -9.41
C THR A 129 -1.76 -20.31 -8.21
N ILE A 130 -1.97 -19.01 -8.10
CA ILE A 130 -2.62 -18.46 -6.92
C ILE A 130 -4.00 -19.12 -6.87
N PRO A 131 -4.27 -19.93 -5.83
CA PRO A 131 -5.49 -20.71 -5.79
C PRO A 131 -6.66 -19.74 -5.76
N GLN A 132 -7.72 -20.07 -6.48
CA GLN A 132 -8.93 -19.25 -6.50
C GLN A 132 -9.55 -19.21 -5.08
N PRO A 133 -10.25 -18.13 -4.70
CA PRO A 133 -10.88 -18.04 -3.39
C PRO A 133 -11.84 -19.21 -3.12
N THR A 134 -11.62 -19.92 -2.02
CA THR A 134 -12.44 -21.05 -1.54
C THR A 134 -13.16 -20.66 -0.25
N LEU A 135 -13.83 -19.51 -0.30
CA LEU A 135 -14.45 -18.88 0.87
C LEU A 135 -15.56 -19.74 1.49
N ALA A 136 -15.49 -19.95 2.80
CA ALA A 136 -16.55 -20.63 3.53
C ALA A 136 -17.83 -19.75 3.57
N PRO A 137 -19.03 -20.35 3.59
CA PRO A 137 -20.25 -19.59 3.84
C PRO A 137 -20.14 -18.80 5.15
N LEU A 138 -20.62 -17.55 5.14
CA LEU A 138 -20.78 -16.73 6.33
C LEU A 138 -22.09 -17.06 7.04
N ASP A 139 -22.06 -16.89 8.35
CA ASP A 139 -23.19 -16.92 9.27
C ASP A 139 -22.96 -15.81 10.32
N SER A 140 -23.98 -15.51 11.12
CA SER A 140 -23.89 -14.45 12.14
C SER A 140 -22.80 -14.74 13.18
N ASP A 141 -22.56 -16.01 13.50
CA ASP A 141 -21.64 -16.40 14.55
C ASP A 141 -20.19 -16.13 14.14
N LYS A 142 -19.84 -16.40 12.87
CA LYS A 142 -18.53 -16.06 12.29
C LYS A 142 -18.26 -14.56 12.24
N LEU A 143 -19.31 -13.76 12.00
CA LEU A 143 -19.17 -12.31 12.09
C LEU A 143 -18.81 -11.93 13.53
N THR A 144 -19.60 -12.36 14.52
CA THR A 144 -19.32 -12.08 15.93
C THR A 144 -17.93 -12.56 16.37
N GLU A 145 -17.47 -13.73 15.91
CA GLU A 145 -16.11 -14.21 16.16
C GLU A 145 -15.04 -13.27 15.56
N THR A 146 -15.27 -12.78 14.35
CA THR A 146 -14.27 -11.98 13.62
C THR A 146 -14.21 -10.52 14.08
N ILE A 147 -15.37 -9.89 14.28
CA ILE A 147 -15.46 -8.46 14.64
C ILE A 147 -15.68 -8.21 16.13
N GLY A 148 -15.86 -9.28 16.93
CA GLY A 148 -16.07 -9.16 18.37
C GLY A 148 -17.41 -8.56 18.78
N ILE A 149 -18.40 -8.51 17.88
CA ILE A 149 -19.66 -7.78 18.11
C ILE A 149 -20.90 -8.65 17.94
N ALA A 150 -21.79 -8.51 18.92
CA ALA A 150 -23.10 -9.15 18.91
C ALA A 150 -24.07 -8.46 17.91
N PRO A 151 -24.96 -9.23 17.24
CA PRO A 151 -26.03 -8.67 16.43
C PRO A 151 -26.90 -7.68 17.22
N GLY A 152 -27.23 -6.54 16.62
CA GLY A 152 -28.02 -5.47 17.26
C GLY A 152 -27.19 -4.40 17.95
N ALA A 153 -25.88 -4.62 18.11
CA ALA A 153 -24.97 -3.52 18.37
C ALA A 153 -25.06 -2.47 17.24
N TRP A 154 -24.90 -1.20 17.60
CA TRP A 154 -24.69 -0.09 16.67
C TRP A 154 -25.86 0.22 15.74
N GLY A 155 -27.07 -0.12 16.18
CA GLY A 155 -28.27 0.16 15.42
C GLY A 155 -28.35 -0.60 14.09
N ILE A 156 -27.55 -1.65 13.89
CA ILE A 156 -27.65 -2.50 12.70
C ILE A 156 -28.88 -3.40 12.86
N SER A 157 -29.82 -3.25 11.93
CA SER A 157 -30.97 -4.15 11.82
C SER A 157 -30.49 -5.57 11.58
N HIS A 158 -30.93 -6.50 12.43
CA HIS A 158 -30.64 -7.93 12.26
C HIS A 158 -31.05 -8.42 10.86
N ALA A 159 -32.20 -7.97 10.35
CA ALA A 159 -32.68 -8.34 9.02
C ALA A 159 -31.77 -7.81 7.89
N ALA A 160 -31.28 -6.57 8.01
CA ALA A 160 -30.36 -6.00 7.04
C ALA A 160 -29.02 -6.75 7.03
N LEU A 161 -28.50 -7.11 8.22
CA LEU A 161 -27.29 -7.90 8.36
C LEU A 161 -27.43 -9.31 7.74
N GLN A 162 -28.53 -10.01 8.03
CA GLN A 162 -28.80 -11.33 7.44
C GLN A 162 -28.92 -11.26 5.92
N ASN A 163 -29.54 -10.20 5.39
CA ASN A 163 -29.59 -9.99 3.95
C ASN A 163 -28.20 -9.77 3.34
N GLN A 164 -27.31 -9.02 4.00
CA GLN A 164 -25.92 -8.85 3.52
C GLN A 164 -25.10 -10.14 3.59
N ILE A 165 -25.26 -10.95 4.64
CA ILE A 165 -24.64 -12.28 4.74
C ILE A 165 -25.12 -13.17 3.58
N ALA A 166 -26.43 -13.18 3.30
CA ALA A 166 -27.01 -13.93 2.21
C ALA A 166 -26.49 -13.45 0.84
N LEU A 167 -26.51 -12.13 0.58
CA LEU A 167 -25.97 -11.53 -0.64
C LEU A 167 -24.52 -11.96 -0.88
N SER A 168 -23.69 -11.83 0.16
CA SER A 168 -22.28 -12.22 0.10
C SER A 168 -22.10 -13.71 -0.23
N ASN A 169 -22.84 -14.60 0.43
CA ASN A 169 -22.79 -16.04 0.17
C ASN A 169 -23.28 -16.39 -1.25
N THR A 170 -24.33 -15.71 -1.71
CA THR A 170 -24.89 -15.91 -3.06
C THR A 170 -23.93 -15.44 -4.14
N ARG A 171 -23.21 -14.32 -3.95
CA ARG A 171 -22.14 -13.88 -4.85
C ARG A 171 -21.03 -14.91 -4.95
N VAL A 172 -20.56 -15.48 -3.84
CA VAL A 172 -19.56 -16.56 -3.87
C VAL A 172 -20.06 -17.76 -4.69
N ARG A 173 -21.33 -18.16 -4.54
CA ARG A 173 -21.93 -19.23 -5.36
C ARG A 173 -22.02 -18.85 -6.84
N LEU A 174 -22.41 -17.61 -7.14
CA LEU A 174 -22.49 -17.07 -8.49
C LEU A 174 -21.11 -17.10 -9.18
N GLY A 175 -20.08 -16.55 -8.54
CA GLY A 175 -18.71 -16.56 -9.05
C GLY A 175 -18.17 -17.98 -9.28
N ARG A 176 -18.47 -18.93 -8.38
CA ARG A 176 -18.15 -20.36 -8.58
C ARG A 176 -18.87 -20.96 -9.79
N ALA A 177 -20.16 -20.70 -9.95
CA ALA A 177 -20.94 -21.21 -11.06
C ALA A 177 -20.47 -20.66 -12.42
N MET A 178 -20.21 -19.35 -12.49
CA MET A 178 -19.65 -18.70 -13.68
C MET A 178 -18.32 -19.33 -14.09
N ARG A 179 -17.41 -19.51 -13.13
CA ARG A 179 -16.09 -20.11 -13.39
C ARG A 179 -16.18 -21.58 -13.77
N ARG A 180 -17.04 -22.35 -13.09
CA ARG A 180 -17.27 -23.75 -13.46
C ARG A 180 -17.70 -23.82 -14.92
N LEU A 181 -18.68 -23.03 -15.33
CA LEU A 181 -19.14 -22.97 -16.72
C LEU A 181 -18.03 -22.54 -17.69
N GLN A 182 -17.24 -21.51 -17.35
CA GLN A 182 -16.10 -21.04 -18.16
C GLN A 182 -14.97 -22.07 -18.28
N SER A 183 -14.79 -22.92 -17.25
CA SER A 183 -13.73 -23.94 -17.21
C SER A 183 -14.09 -25.25 -17.93
N LEU A 184 -15.36 -25.44 -18.30
CA LEU A 184 -15.78 -26.66 -18.99
C LEU A 184 -15.18 -26.68 -20.42
N PRO A 185 -14.50 -27.77 -20.82
CA PRO A 185 -14.06 -27.89 -22.20
C PRO A 185 -15.27 -27.97 -23.14
N PRO A 186 -15.14 -27.61 -24.43
CA PRO A 186 -16.21 -27.77 -25.41
C PRO A 186 -16.73 -29.21 -25.55
N THR A 187 -15.94 -30.19 -25.12
CA THR A 187 -16.26 -31.63 -25.10
C THR A 187 -16.91 -32.11 -23.80
N ALA A 188 -17.16 -31.22 -22.83
CA ALA A 188 -17.79 -31.58 -21.57
C ALA A 188 -19.17 -32.24 -21.81
N PRO A 189 -19.54 -33.28 -21.06
CA PRO A 189 -20.84 -33.92 -21.19
C PRO A 189 -21.99 -32.90 -21.08
N PRO A 190 -23.09 -33.04 -21.85
CA PRO A 190 -24.25 -32.15 -21.75
C PRO A 190 -24.82 -32.03 -20.33
N SER A 191 -24.71 -33.08 -19.52
CA SER A 191 -25.10 -33.07 -18.11
C SER A 191 -24.28 -32.10 -17.26
N GLU A 192 -22.96 -32.03 -17.46
CA GLU A 192 -22.09 -31.10 -16.73
C GLU A 192 -22.34 -29.65 -17.15
N GLN A 193 -22.55 -29.42 -18.45
CA GLN A 193 -22.91 -28.10 -18.96
C GLN A 193 -24.27 -27.65 -18.40
N SER A 194 -25.25 -28.56 -18.37
CA SER A 194 -26.57 -28.31 -17.80
C SER A 194 -26.47 -28.01 -16.30
N GLU A 195 -25.71 -28.78 -15.53
CA GLU A 195 -25.54 -28.57 -14.10
C GLU A 195 -24.90 -27.20 -13.80
N ALA A 196 -23.81 -26.85 -14.49
CA ALA A 196 -23.14 -25.56 -14.33
C ALA A 196 -24.07 -24.39 -14.71
N SER A 197 -24.84 -24.55 -15.79
CA SER A 197 -25.81 -23.53 -16.24
C SER A 197 -26.97 -23.39 -15.25
N THR A 198 -27.47 -24.49 -14.69
CA THR A 198 -28.53 -24.47 -13.66
C THR A 198 -28.02 -23.80 -12.38
N ALA A 199 -26.81 -24.11 -11.93
CA ALA A 199 -26.21 -23.45 -10.77
C ALA A 199 -26.06 -21.94 -10.96
N LEU A 200 -25.61 -21.51 -12.16
CA LEU A 200 -25.51 -20.10 -12.53
C LEU A 200 -26.88 -19.41 -12.51
N TYR A 201 -27.89 -20.03 -13.12
CA TYR A 201 -29.25 -19.51 -13.17
C TYR A 201 -29.86 -19.34 -11.77
N LEU A 202 -29.77 -20.37 -10.92
CA LEU A 202 -30.31 -20.34 -9.56
C LEU A 202 -29.62 -19.26 -8.70
N ALA A 203 -28.29 -19.18 -8.74
CA ALA A 203 -27.55 -18.16 -8.00
C ALA A 203 -27.88 -16.74 -8.49
N SER A 204 -28.07 -16.55 -9.80
CA SER A 204 -28.48 -15.26 -10.37
C SER A 204 -29.87 -14.82 -9.94
N MET A 205 -30.84 -15.75 -9.93
CA MET A 205 -32.21 -15.47 -9.45
C MET A 205 -32.23 -15.11 -7.97
N GLU A 206 -31.49 -15.86 -7.15
CA GLU A 206 -31.39 -15.60 -5.73
C GLU A 206 -30.71 -14.25 -5.46
N LEU A 207 -29.65 -13.91 -6.19
CA LEU A 207 -28.98 -12.62 -6.08
C LEU A 207 -29.95 -11.48 -6.41
N ALA A 208 -30.73 -11.60 -7.49
CA ALA A 208 -31.72 -10.61 -7.87
C ALA A 208 -32.80 -10.41 -6.78
N SER A 209 -33.28 -11.50 -6.17
CA SER A 209 -34.26 -11.44 -5.08
C SER A 209 -33.69 -10.79 -3.82
N LEU A 210 -32.44 -11.09 -3.47
CA LEU A 210 -31.76 -10.51 -2.32
C LEU A 210 -31.42 -9.03 -2.52
N LEU A 211 -31.08 -8.61 -3.75
CA LEU A 211 -30.88 -7.19 -4.08
C LEU A 211 -32.19 -6.40 -4.00
N GLN A 212 -33.30 -6.99 -4.44
CA GLN A 212 -34.63 -6.39 -4.27
C GLN A 212 -35.00 -6.23 -2.78
N THR A 213 -34.68 -7.25 -1.97
CA THR A 213 -34.86 -7.20 -0.51
C THR A 213 -33.96 -6.14 0.12
N GLU A 214 -32.71 -6.05 -0.33
CA GLU A 214 -31.76 -5.04 0.14
C GLU A 214 -32.33 -3.63 -0.08
N ALA A 215 -32.81 -3.34 -1.29
CA ALA A 215 -33.35 -2.04 -1.67
C ALA A 215 -34.54 -1.58 -0.82
N ALA A 216 -35.25 -2.51 -0.16
CA ALA A 216 -36.36 -2.20 0.73
C ALA A 216 -35.93 -1.73 2.13
N PHE A 217 -34.68 -1.96 2.55
CA PHE A 217 -34.16 -1.41 3.80
C PHE A 217 -33.81 0.07 3.65
N PRO A 218 -33.90 0.88 4.73
CA PRO A 218 -33.34 2.23 4.74
C PRO A 218 -31.85 2.23 4.34
N GLU A 219 -31.40 3.25 3.62
CA GLU A 219 -30.02 3.33 3.10
C GLU A 219 -28.97 3.12 4.17
N GLU A 220 -29.10 3.85 5.27
CA GLU A 220 -28.23 3.71 6.44
C GLU A 220 -28.14 2.27 6.94
N GLN A 221 -29.25 1.53 6.97
CA GLN A 221 -29.28 0.14 7.45
C GLN A 221 -28.55 -0.81 6.49
N ARG A 222 -28.69 -0.59 5.17
CA ARG A 222 -27.94 -1.34 4.16
C ARG A 222 -26.45 -1.11 4.33
N GLU A 223 -26.06 0.16 4.44
CA GLU A 223 -24.67 0.58 4.52
C GLU A 223 -23.96 0.13 5.79
N ARG A 224 -24.60 0.26 6.96
CA ARG A 224 -24.05 -0.25 8.24
C ARG A 224 -23.86 -1.77 8.20
N ALA A 225 -24.76 -2.51 7.54
CA ALA A 225 -24.69 -3.96 7.44
C ALA A 225 -23.55 -4.47 6.54
N ARG A 226 -23.00 -3.63 5.64
CA ARG A 226 -21.91 -4.02 4.72
C ARG A 226 -20.56 -4.13 5.44
N LEU A 227 -20.24 -3.21 6.35
CA LEU A 227 -18.93 -3.15 7.04
C LEU A 227 -18.55 -4.48 7.75
N PRO A 228 -19.41 -5.09 8.59
CA PRO A 228 -19.13 -6.41 9.20
C PRO A 228 -18.83 -7.52 8.18
N VAL A 229 -19.59 -7.55 7.08
CA VAL A 229 -19.43 -8.57 6.03
C VAL A 229 -18.13 -8.37 5.26
N LEU A 230 -17.77 -7.12 4.94
CA LEU A 230 -16.51 -6.80 4.29
C LEU A 230 -15.32 -7.28 5.13
N ILE A 231 -15.25 -6.88 6.40
CA ILE A 231 -14.16 -7.25 7.30
C ILE A 231 -14.04 -8.76 7.43
N THR A 232 -15.18 -9.45 7.55
CA THR A 232 -15.19 -10.91 7.65
C THR A 232 -14.70 -11.58 6.36
N ARG A 233 -15.01 -11.02 5.18
CA ARG A 233 -14.50 -11.53 3.90
C ARG A 233 -13.01 -11.29 3.72
N ILE A 234 -12.52 -10.10 4.08
CA ILE A 234 -11.08 -9.83 4.08
C ILE A 234 -10.37 -10.82 5.02
N SER A 235 -10.90 -11.08 6.21
CA SER A 235 -10.33 -12.06 7.15
C SER A 235 -10.22 -13.47 6.55
N GLN A 236 -11.26 -13.94 5.84
CA GLN A 236 -11.20 -15.24 5.15
C GLN A 236 -10.18 -15.26 4.02
N LEU A 237 -10.08 -14.17 3.24
CA LEU A 237 -9.09 -14.03 2.18
C LEU A 237 -7.67 -14.01 2.76
N GLU A 238 -7.43 -13.28 3.85
CA GLU A 238 -6.14 -13.23 4.54
C GLU A 238 -5.73 -14.60 5.08
N LYS A 239 -6.67 -15.36 5.65
CA LYS A 239 -6.42 -16.76 6.08
C LYS A 239 -6.05 -17.65 4.90
N GLN A 240 -6.75 -17.52 3.77
CA GLN A 240 -6.49 -18.32 2.58
C GLN A 240 -5.16 -17.94 1.90
N TYR A 241 -4.83 -16.65 1.87
CA TYR A 241 -3.67 -16.07 1.22
C TYR A 241 -2.60 -15.64 2.21
N ALA A 242 -2.47 -16.32 3.36
CA ALA A 242 -1.49 -15.99 4.39
C ALA A 242 -0.04 -16.02 3.88
N PHE A 243 0.21 -16.74 2.78
CA PHE A 243 1.50 -16.79 2.08
C PHE A 243 1.79 -15.58 1.18
N LEU A 244 0.82 -14.68 1.00
CA LEU A 244 0.90 -13.44 0.20
C LEU A 244 0.30 -12.26 1.00
N PRO A 245 1.08 -11.64 1.90
CA PRO A 245 0.64 -10.48 2.65
C PRO A 245 0.10 -9.39 1.74
N GLY A 246 -1.02 -8.77 2.11
CA GLY A 246 -1.66 -7.68 1.35
C GLY A 246 -2.54 -8.13 0.17
N TYR A 247 -2.36 -9.33 -0.36
CA TYR A 247 -3.13 -9.80 -1.54
C TYR A 247 -4.65 -9.82 -1.30
N ALA A 248 -5.09 -10.12 -0.08
CA ALA A 248 -6.50 -10.05 0.29
C ALA A 248 -7.09 -8.64 0.12
N VAL A 249 -6.33 -7.60 0.50
CA VAL A 249 -6.73 -6.20 0.36
C VAL A 249 -6.71 -5.78 -1.10
N GLN A 250 -5.67 -6.18 -1.86
CA GLN A 250 -5.59 -5.96 -3.30
C GLN A 250 -6.86 -6.48 -4.00
N LEU A 251 -7.24 -7.73 -3.72
CA LEU A 251 -8.44 -8.34 -4.28
C LEU A 251 -9.71 -7.60 -3.86
N ALA A 252 -9.85 -7.27 -2.57
CA ALA A 252 -11.00 -6.53 -2.08
C ALA A 252 -11.14 -5.16 -2.75
N ARG A 253 -10.02 -4.41 -2.88
CA ARG A 253 -9.96 -3.13 -3.61
C ARG A 253 -10.40 -3.29 -5.06
N GLN A 254 -9.94 -4.35 -5.75
CA GLN A 254 -10.31 -4.62 -7.15
C GLN A 254 -11.80 -4.93 -7.34
N ALA A 255 -12.57 -5.22 -6.30
CA ALA A 255 -14.02 -5.26 -6.41
C ALA A 255 -14.61 -3.86 -6.66
N TYR A 256 -14.02 -2.81 -6.10
CA TYR A 256 -14.54 -1.44 -6.20
C TYR A 256 -13.87 -0.65 -7.32
N TYR A 257 -12.56 -0.86 -7.50
CA TYR A 257 -11.74 -0.16 -8.48
C TYR A 257 -10.92 -1.15 -9.30
N ASN A 258 -11.50 -1.64 -10.38
CA ASN A 258 -10.94 -2.77 -11.12
C ASN A 258 -10.21 -2.39 -12.42
N GLY A 259 -10.52 -1.24 -13.01
CA GLY A 259 -10.05 -0.86 -14.34
C GLY A 259 -9.48 0.55 -14.43
N GLY A 260 -9.27 1.00 -15.67
CA GLY A 260 -8.84 2.37 -15.97
C GLY A 260 -7.53 2.78 -15.29
N MET A 261 -7.51 3.99 -14.73
CA MET A 261 -6.34 4.55 -14.04
C MET A 261 -5.94 3.74 -12.80
N TYR A 262 -6.86 2.99 -12.18
CA TYR A 262 -6.56 2.19 -10.99
C TYR A 262 -5.70 0.97 -11.31
N PHE A 263 -5.89 0.33 -12.47
CA PHE A 263 -4.96 -0.68 -12.97
C PHE A 263 -3.55 -0.10 -13.12
N THR A 264 -3.45 1.06 -13.79
CA THR A 264 -2.18 1.76 -14.04
C THR A 264 -1.48 2.15 -12.73
N ALA A 265 -2.23 2.69 -11.77
CA ALA A 265 -1.70 3.14 -10.48
C ALA A 265 -1.33 1.97 -9.54
N SER A 266 -2.14 0.91 -9.55
CA SER A 266 -1.90 -0.25 -8.68
C SER A 266 -0.83 -1.20 -9.21
N GLY A 267 -0.67 -1.26 -10.54
CA GLY A 267 0.09 -2.31 -11.24
C GLY A 267 -0.62 -3.68 -11.26
N ALA A 268 -1.86 -3.74 -10.75
CA ALA A 268 -2.61 -4.97 -10.54
C ALA A 268 -3.62 -5.22 -11.66
N GLU A 269 -3.40 -6.25 -12.48
CA GLU A 269 -4.28 -6.57 -13.60
C GLU A 269 -5.76 -6.69 -13.17
N PRO A 270 -6.70 -6.15 -13.98
CA PRO A 270 -8.13 -6.25 -13.69
C PRO A 270 -8.56 -7.71 -13.50
N ILE A 271 -9.36 -7.97 -12.47
CA ILE A 271 -9.94 -9.29 -12.23
C ILE A 271 -11.28 -9.43 -12.96
N SER A 272 -11.67 -10.65 -13.33
CA SER A 272 -12.96 -10.89 -13.99
C SER A 272 -14.14 -10.58 -13.06
N LEU A 273 -15.33 -10.32 -13.61
CA LEU A 273 -16.58 -10.22 -12.82
C LEU A 273 -16.81 -11.48 -11.96
N SER A 274 -16.52 -12.65 -12.52
CA SER A 274 -16.61 -13.92 -11.78
C SER A 274 -15.59 -14.04 -10.64
N MET A 275 -14.50 -13.27 -10.65
CA MET A 275 -13.61 -13.11 -9.50
C MET A 275 -14.20 -12.18 -8.47
N ILE A 276 -14.70 -11.01 -8.89
CA ILE A 276 -15.32 -10.05 -7.96
C ILE A 276 -16.46 -10.74 -7.18
N ASP A 277 -17.34 -11.45 -7.86
CA ASP A 277 -18.41 -12.24 -7.21
C ASP A 277 -17.85 -13.31 -6.25
N LEU A 278 -16.75 -13.98 -6.65
CA LEU A 278 -16.12 -15.02 -5.85
C LEU A 278 -15.48 -14.49 -4.55
N LEU A 279 -15.12 -13.21 -4.49
CA LEU A 279 -14.66 -12.56 -3.26
C LEU A 279 -15.78 -12.40 -2.23
N GLY A 280 -17.04 -12.35 -2.69
CA GLY A 280 -18.20 -12.18 -1.83
C GLY A 280 -18.21 -10.86 -1.05
N VAL A 281 -17.37 -9.89 -1.41
CA VAL A 281 -17.34 -8.60 -0.72
C VAL A 281 -18.63 -7.82 -1.01
N PRO A 282 -19.17 -7.09 -0.03
CA PRO A 282 -20.39 -6.31 -0.20
C PRO A 282 -20.14 -5.11 -1.10
N HIS A 283 -21.08 -4.78 -1.97
CA HIS A 283 -20.97 -3.65 -2.89
C HIS A 283 -22.35 -3.27 -3.42
N GLY A 284 -22.49 -2.01 -3.82
CA GLY A 284 -23.68 -1.48 -4.48
C GLY A 284 -23.76 -1.84 -5.97
N PRO A 285 -24.46 -1.03 -6.79
CA PRO A 285 -24.49 -1.20 -8.24
C PRO A 285 -23.12 -0.88 -8.86
N ILE A 286 -22.95 -1.25 -10.13
CA ILE A 286 -21.75 -0.94 -10.91
C ILE A 286 -21.56 0.58 -10.95
N HIS A 287 -20.32 1.02 -10.81
CA HIS A 287 -20.00 2.44 -10.83
C HIS A 287 -20.25 3.04 -12.23
N PRO A 288 -20.89 4.23 -12.36
CA PRO A 288 -21.33 4.78 -13.64
C PRO A 288 -20.19 5.31 -14.52
N ASP A 289 -19.03 5.61 -13.94
CA ASP A 289 -17.87 6.25 -14.63
C ASP A 289 -17.10 5.33 -15.60
N GLN A 290 -17.54 4.08 -15.78
CA GLN A 290 -16.90 3.06 -16.63
C GLN A 290 -15.45 2.69 -16.22
N ASN A 291 -14.92 3.23 -15.12
CA ASN A 291 -13.59 2.86 -14.60
C ASN A 291 -13.55 1.43 -14.04
N GLY A 292 -14.71 0.77 -13.98
CA GLY A 292 -14.87 -0.63 -13.63
C GLY A 292 -14.90 -0.85 -12.12
N GLY A 293 -15.84 -1.68 -11.69
CA GLY A 293 -16.08 -1.98 -10.27
C GLY A 293 -17.47 -1.52 -9.81
N TYR A 294 -17.64 -1.38 -8.51
CA TYR A 294 -18.93 -1.17 -7.87
C TYR A 294 -18.88 -0.06 -6.82
N ILE A 295 -20.01 0.61 -6.61
CA ILE A 295 -20.14 1.63 -5.56
C ILE A 295 -19.87 1.01 -4.18
N ALA A 296 -18.99 1.64 -3.41
CA ALA A 296 -18.42 1.12 -2.18
C ALA A 296 -18.97 1.80 -0.90
N ALA A 297 -20.12 2.46 -1.00
CA ALA A 297 -20.68 3.23 0.10
C ALA A 297 -21.08 2.36 1.30
N ILE A 298 -20.58 2.75 2.48
CA ILE A 298 -20.91 2.18 3.77
C ILE A 298 -21.09 3.25 4.82
N ARG A 299 -21.54 2.82 5.99
CA ARG A 299 -21.77 3.70 7.11
C ARG A 299 -20.96 3.22 8.30
N ALA A 300 -20.05 4.07 8.71
CA ALA A 300 -19.27 3.92 9.92
C ALA A 300 -20.21 3.92 11.15
N PRO A 301 -19.73 3.46 12.31
CA PRO A 301 -20.56 3.24 13.49
C PRO A 301 -21.18 4.54 14.01
N ASN A 302 -20.44 5.64 13.85
CA ASN A 302 -20.83 7.01 14.12
C ASN A 302 -21.88 7.57 13.14
N GLY A 303 -22.34 6.77 12.17
CA GLY A 303 -23.34 7.17 11.20
C GLY A 303 -22.80 7.91 9.98
N GLN A 304 -21.49 8.21 9.91
CA GLN A 304 -20.90 8.87 8.75
C GLN A 304 -20.75 7.89 7.59
N ARG A 305 -20.97 8.37 6.38
CA ARG A 305 -20.82 7.60 5.15
C ARG A 305 -19.38 7.65 4.66
N VAL A 306 -18.84 6.53 4.20
CA VAL A 306 -17.44 6.34 3.78
C VAL A 306 -17.43 5.56 2.46
N ASP A 307 -16.56 5.93 1.52
CA ASP A 307 -16.28 5.13 0.34
C ASP A 307 -15.19 4.08 0.66
N PHE A 308 -15.56 2.79 0.62
CA PHE A 308 -14.60 1.72 0.88
C PHE A 308 -13.60 1.48 -0.24
N GLY A 309 -13.94 1.84 -1.47
CA GLY A 309 -12.99 1.80 -2.56
C GLY A 309 -11.81 2.69 -2.22
N HIS A 310 -12.06 3.95 -1.83
CA HIS A 310 -11.02 4.90 -1.45
C HIS A 310 -10.25 4.40 -0.24
N LEU A 311 -10.96 3.92 0.78
CA LEU A 311 -10.34 3.31 1.96
C LEU A 311 -9.40 2.15 1.60
N LEU A 312 -9.87 1.19 0.81
CA LEU A 312 -9.08 0.00 0.46
C LEU A 312 -7.98 0.33 -0.54
N CYS A 313 -8.16 1.35 -1.40
CA CYS A 313 -7.09 1.90 -2.23
C CYS A 313 -6.00 2.50 -1.36
N ALA A 314 -6.35 3.34 -0.39
CA ALA A 314 -5.39 3.87 0.56
C ALA A 314 -4.69 2.73 1.33
N VAL A 315 -5.42 1.74 1.86
CA VAL A 315 -4.80 0.60 2.56
C VAL A 315 -3.88 -0.22 1.65
N ASP A 316 -4.34 -0.62 0.46
CA ASP A 316 -3.53 -1.35 -0.53
C ASP A 316 -2.27 -0.55 -0.92
N PHE A 317 -2.45 0.76 -1.17
CA PHE A 317 -1.35 1.56 -1.71
C PHE A 317 -0.29 1.93 -0.70
N ASN A 318 -0.68 2.04 0.57
CA ASN A 318 0.21 2.34 1.69
C ASN A 318 0.88 1.12 2.31
N ALA A 319 0.46 -0.06 1.92
CA ALA A 319 0.93 -1.30 2.50
C ALA A 319 2.28 -1.69 1.82
N PRO A 320 3.44 -1.66 2.53
CA PRO A 320 4.70 -2.26 2.06
C PRO A 320 4.62 -3.79 1.88
N TYR A 321 4.04 -4.27 0.77
CA TYR A 321 4.12 -5.67 0.37
C TYR A 321 4.46 -5.81 -1.11
N PRO A 322 5.05 -6.96 -1.53
CA PRO A 322 5.24 -7.25 -2.94
C PRO A 322 3.86 -7.38 -3.60
N ARG A 323 3.47 -6.41 -4.43
CA ARG A 323 2.22 -6.50 -5.19
C ARG A 323 2.38 -7.54 -6.29
N LEU A 324 1.33 -8.34 -6.48
CA LEU A 324 1.27 -9.30 -7.56
C LEU A 324 0.78 -8.57 -8.82
N GLY A 325 1.64 -8.50 -9.84
CA GLY A 325 1.37 -7.83 -11.12
C GLY A 325 2.52 -7.97 -12.10
N SER A 326 2.21 -7.99 -13.40
CA SER A 326 3.13 -8.13 -14.53
C SER A 326 4.06 -6.92 -14.72
N ASN A 327 3.75 -5.79 -14.08
CA ASN A 327 4.60 -4.60 -14.16
C ASN A 327 5.73 -4.66 -13.12
N GLU A 328 6.72 -5.49 -13.41
CA GLU A 328 7.95 -5.61 -12.60
C GLU A 328 8.67 -4.25 -12.44
N PHE A 329 8.47 -3.29 -13.35
CA PHE A 329 8.96 -1.92 -13.20
C PHE A 329 8.24 -1.17 -12.07
N LEU A 330 6.90 -1.22 -12.00
CA LEU A 330 6.16 -0.62 -10.88
C LEU A 330 6.43 -1.35 -9.56
N ASN A 331 6.59 -2.68 -9.61
CA ASN A 331 6.92 -3.47 -8.42
C ASN A 331 8.36 -3.25 -7.94
N ARG A 332 9.34 -3.13 -8.84
CA ARG A 332 10.72 -2.74 -8.51
C ARG A 332 10.81 -1.29 -8.07
N ARG A 333 10.06 -0.38 -8.70
CA ARG A 333 9.94 1.01 -8.25
C ARG A 333 9.42 1.04 -6.81
N ASN A 334 8.27 0.41 -6.55
CA ASN A 334 7.69 0.35 -5.21
C ASN A 334 8.63 -0.35 -4.21
N ARG A 335 9.31 -1.45 -4.59
CA ARG A 335 10.25 -2.18 -3.73
C ARG A 335 11.53 -1.39 -3.42
N TRP A 336 12.21 -0.86 -4.43
CA TRP A 336 13.40 -0.01 -4.29
C TRP A 336 13.10 1.20 -3.42
N ILE A 337 11.92 1.78 -3.57
CA ILE A 337 11.40 2.86 -2.74
C ILE A 337 11.27 2.46 -1.26
N TYR A 338 10.74 1.27 -0.95
CA TYR A 338 10.60 0.80 0.44
C TYR A 338 11.93 0.37 1.07
N GLU A 339 12.85 -0.19 0.28
CA GLU A 339 14.15 -0.70 0.75
C GLU A 339 15.20 0.40 0.94
N THR A 340 15.06 1.55 0.28
CA THR A 340 15.99 2.71 0.42
C THR A 340 15.53 3.75 1.44
N ALA A 341 14.29 3.65 1.94
CA ALA A 341 13.69 4.60 2.89
C ALA A 341 14.32 4.58 4.30
N GLU A 342 15.28 3.68 4.57
CA GLU A 342 16.01 3.65 5.85
C GLU A 342 17.17 4.67 5.91
N TYR A 343 17.55 5.29 4.78
CA TYR A 343 18.70 6.22 4.72
C TYR A 343 18.48 7.57 4.03
N ASP A 344 17.33 7.83 3.38
CA ASP A 344 17.08 9.11 2.71
C ASP A 344 15.60 9.52 2.81
N LEU A 345 15.27 10.17 3.93
CA LEU A 345 13.95 10.75 4.25
C LEU A 345 13.36 11.69 3.15
N PRO A 346 14.14 12.37 2.29
CA PRO A 346 13.64 13.21 1.19
C PRO A 346 12.80 12.54 0.11
N ASN A 347 12.91 11.23 -0.09
CA ASN A 347 12.22 10.56 -1.20
C ASN A 347 10.84 9.99 -0.86
N LEU A 348 10.41 10.05 0.41
CA LEU A 348 9.13 9.50 0.92
C LEU A 348 7.85 10.10 0.30
N ALA A 349 7.95 11.18 -0.47
CA ALA A 349 6.82 11.93 -1.05
C ALA A 349 6.32 11.43 -2.41
N SER A 350 6.89 10.37 -2.99
CA SER A 350 6.42 9.77 -4.25
C SER A 350 5.47 8.57 -4.07
N HIS A 351 4.95 8.37 -2.87
CA HIS A 351 4.54 7.05 -2.36
C HIS A 351 3.01 6.85 -2.37
N GLY A 352 2.58 5.58 -2.46
CA GLY A 352 1.19 5.15 -2.59
C GLY A 352 0.17 5.72 -1.59
N ALA A 353 0.64 6.30 -0.48
CA ALA A 353 -0.12 7.14 0.46
C ALA A 353 -0.88 8.29 -0.20
N MET A 354 -0.31 8.81 -1.26
CA MET A 354 -0.73 10.04 -1.91
C MET A 354 -1.54 9.78 -3.18
N VAL A 355 -1.78 8.53 -3.57
CA VAL A 355 -2.46 8.27 -4.86
C VAL A 355 -3.95 8.54 -4.78
N THR A 356 -4.60 8.25 -3.65
CA THR A 356 -6.02 8.59 -3.46
C THR A 356 -6.15 9.99 -2.89
N LEU A 357 -5.79 10.24 -1.61
CA LEU A 357 -5.98 11.58 -1.01
C LEU A 357 -5.30 12.70 -1.79
N ALA A 358 -4.02 12.54 -2.15
CA ALA A 358 -3.35 13.59 -2.92
C ALA A 358 -3.77 13.59 -4.40
N GLY A 359 -4.28 12.46 -4.91
CA GLY A 359 -4.94 12.38 -6.21
C GLY A 359 -6.18 13.26 -6.24
N ASP A 360 -7.06 13.10 -5.26
CA ASP A 360 -8.30 13.85 -5.11
C ASP A 360 -8.05 15.33 -4.80
N LEU A 361 -7.10 15.65 -3.90
CA LEU A 361 -6.67 17.04 -3.70
C LEU A 361 -6.06 17.64 -4.98
N GLY A 362 -5.41 16.81 -5.79
CA GLY A 362 -4.93 17.12 -7.14
C GLY A 362 -6.06 17.48 -8.10
N THR A 363 -7.07 16.61 -8.18
CA THR A 363 -8.27 16.79 -9.00
C THR A 363 -9.05 18.02 -8.56
N ALA A 364 -9.22 18.25 -7.26
CA ALA A 364 -9.84 19.44 -6.70
C ALA A 364 -9.08 20.72 -7.11
N ALA A 365 -7.75 20.73 -7.02
CA ALA A 365 -6.95 21.88 -7.45
C ALA A 365 -7.10 22.16 -8.95
N ASN A 366 -7.12 21.12 -9.78
CA ASN A 366 -7.38 21.25 -11.22
C ASN A 366 -8.79 21.78 -11.49
N HIS A 367 -9.81 21.22 -10.82
CA HIS A 367 -11.19 21.67 -10.93
C HIS A 367 -11.34 23.15 -10.55
N MET A 368 -10.64 23.58 -9.48
CA MET A 368 -10.62 24.98 -9.04
C MET A 368 -10.10 25.91 -10.15
N VAL A 369 -9.01 25.52 -10.81
CA VAL A 369 -8.42 26.30 -11.91
C VAL A 369 -9.30 26.30 -13.16
N GLU A 370 -9.79 25.13 -13.57
CA GLU A 370 -10.56 24.97 -14.81
C GLU A 370 -11.92 25.67 -14.74
N HIS A 371 -12.57 25.62 -13.58
CA HIS A 371 -13.94 26.13 -13.42
C HIS A 371 -13.99 27.46 -12.66
N SER A 372 -12.84 28.00 -12.23
CA SER A 372 -12.76 29.20 -11.40
C SER A 372 -13.68 29.12 -10.17
N THR A 373 -13.77 27.94 -9.57
CA THR A 373 -14.55 27.69 -8.34
C THR A 373 -13.74 28.10 -7.12
N ASP A 374 -14.40 28.29 -5.97
CA ASP A 374 -13.68 28.40 -4.71
C ASP A 374 -13.12 27.04 -4.27
N SER A 375 -12.11 27.05 -3.40
CA SER A 375 -11.40 25.83 -2.99
C SER A 375 -12.28 24.85 -2.23
N TRP A 376 -13.31 25.34 -1.53
CA TRP A 376 -14.26 24.51 -0.83
C TRP A 376 -15.15 23.75 -1.81
N SER A 377 -15.79 24.46 -2.74
CA SER A 377 -16.58 23.85 -3.80
C SER A 377 -15.77 22.85 -4.62
N ALA A 378 -14.50 23.17 -4.91
CA ALA A 378 -13.62 22.28 -5.65
C ALA A 378 -13.27 21.01 -4.85
N LEU A 379 -12.98 21.12 -3.56
CA LEU A 379 -12.75 19.96 -2.69
C LEU A 379 -14.03 19.11 -2.54
N MET A 380 -15.18 19.74 -2.36
CA MET A 380 -16.46 19.03 -2.18
C MET A 380 -16.93 18.36 -3.47
N ASN A 381 -16.39 18.75 -4.63
CA ASN A 381 -16.63 18.07 -5.89
C ASN A 381 -15.98 16.66 -5.93
N GLU A 382 -14.92 16.42 -5.16
CA GLU A 382 -14.35 15.08 -4.97
C GLU A 382 -15.25 14.20 -4.09
N GLY A 383 -16.10 14.80 -3.27
CA GLY A 383 -17.08 14.08 -2.45
C GLY A 383 -16.62 13.83 -1.01
N HIS A 384 -17.54 13.98 -0.06
CA HIS A 384 -17.25 13.76 1.36
C HIS A 384 -16.92 12.31 1.67
N GLU A 385 -17.59 11.37 1.01
CA GLU A 385 -17.38 9.94 1.23
C GLU A 385 -15.98 9.49 0.83
N ASP A 386 -15.43 10.05 -0.25
CA ASP A 386 -14.11 9.73 -0.79
C ASP A 386 -13.02 10.29 0.14
N MET A 387 -13.15 11.56 0.56
CA MET A 387 -12.26 12.16 1.56
C MET A 387 -12.22 11.39 2.87
N ARG A 388 -13.38 10.91 3.34
CA ARG A 388 -13.44 10.05 4.54
C ARG A 388 -12.80 8.69 4.30
N GLY A 389 -13.02 8.10 3.13
CA GLY A 389 -12.41 6.83 2.73
C GLY A 389 -10.89 6.93 2.76
N ASP A 390 -10.35 7.99 2.18
CA ASP A 390 -8.92 8.25 2.14
C ASP A 390 -8.29 8.45 3.50
N VAL A 391 -8.89 9.30 4.33
CA VAL A 391 -8.38 9.54 5.69
C VAL A 391 -8.51 8.27 6.55
N ASP A 392 -9.63 7.54 6.46
CA ASP A 392 -9.79 6.27 7.17
C ASP A 392 -8.76 5.23 6.71
N GLY A 393 -8.50 5.14 5.40
CA GLY A 393 -7.54 4.22 4.85
C GLY A 393 -6.10 4.55 5.25
N LEU A 394 -5.74 5.84 5.32
CA LEU A 394 -4.44 6.29 5.84
C LEU A 394 -4.28 5.96 7.33
N ASN A 395 -5.32 6.20 8.13
CA ASN A 395 -5.33 5.83 9.56
C ASN A 395 -5.13 4.32 9.74
N VAL A 396 -5.89 3.50 9.02
CA VAL A 396 -5.78 2.03 9.06
C VAL A 396 -4.39 1.57 8.62
N SER A 397 -3.83 2.19 7.58
CA SER A 397 -2.48 1.89 7.09
C SER A 397 -1.40 2.18 8.13
N MET A 398 -1.54 3.29 8.85
CA MET A 398 -0.61 3.65 9.92
C MET A 398 -0.75 2.71 11.12
N LEU A 399 -1.98 2.33 11.48
CA LEU A 399 -2.23 1.31 12.50
C LEU A 399 -1.61 -0.04 12.11
N LEU A 400 -1.69 -0.43 10.83
CA LEU A 400 -1.03 -1.64 10.34
C LEU A 400 0.49 -1.56 10.55
N ARG A 401 1.13 -0.45 10.13
CA ARG A 401 2.58 -0.24 10.28
C ARG A 401 3.03 -0.27 11.74
N THR A 402 2.35 0.47 12.60
CA THR A 402 2.67 0.54 14.04
C THR A 402 2.48 -0.81 14.75
N ARG A 403 1.62 -1.69 14.23
CA ARG A 403 1.41 -3.05 14.71
C ARG A 403 2.29 -4.11 14.01
N GLY A 404 3.34 -3.70 13.29
CA GLY A 404 4.31 -4.64 12.71
C GLY A 404 3.82 -5.35 11.45
N TRP A 405 3.04 -4.66 10.61
CA TRP A 405 2.71 -5.10 9.26
C TRP A 405 3.78 -4.62 8.24
N PRO A 406 4.13 -5.40 7.18
CA PRO A 406 3.54 -6.69 6.77
C PRO A 406 3.94 -7.85 7.69
N GLY A 407 3.01 -8.79 7.91
CA GLY A 407 3.32 -10.09 8.52
C GLY A 407 2.39 -10.49 9.65
N THR A 408 2.42 -9.79 10.78
CA THR A 408 1.76 -10.26 12.02
C THR A 408 0.34 -9.75 12.23
N THR A 409 0.00 -8.61 11.64
CA THR A 409 -1.28 -7.93 11.89
C THR A 409 -2.22 -8.03 10.67
N PRO A 410 -3.33 -8.79 10.75
CA PRO A 410 -4.32 -8.84 9.68
C PRO A 410 -5.02 -7.50 9.46
N VAL A 411 -5.21 -7.10 8.20
CA VAL A 411 -5.99 -5.93 7.80
C VAL A 411 -7.42 -6.01 8.31
N ALA A 412 -8.04 -7.20 8.26
CA ALA A 412 -9.38 -7.37 8.80
C ALA A 412 -9.46 -7.01 10.30
N SER A 413 -8.46 -7.42 11.10
CA SER A 413 -8.42 -7.09 12.53
C SER A 413 -8.14 -5.61 12.78
N THR A 414 -7.31 -4.96 11.96
CA THR A 414 -7.06 -3.51 12.09
C THR A 414 -8.27 -2.68 11.67
N LEU A 415 -8.97 -3.06 10.60
CA LEU A 415 -10.25 -2.46 10.23
C LEU A 415 -11.28 -2.65 11.33
N ALA A 416 -11.29 -3.85 11.93
CA ALA A 416 -12.19 -4.13 13.02
C ALA A 416 -11.89 -3.24 14.22
N ASP A 417 -10.64 -3.14 14.66
CA ASP A 417 -10.28 -2.27 15.78
C ASP A 417 -10.49 -0.79 15.45
N TYR A 418 -10.24 -0.37 14.21
CA TYR A 418 -10.40 1.03 13.79
C TYR A 418 -11.87 1.46 13.85
N TYR A 419 -12.78 0.67 13.29
CA TYR A 419 -14.19 1.02 13.35
C TYR A 419 -14.83 0.61 14.67
N PHE A 420 -14.55 -0.59 15.16
CA PHE A 420 -15.24 -1.22 16.30
C PHE A 420 -14.55 -1.07 17.66
N GLY A 421 -13.28 -0.69 17.70
CA GLY A 421 -12.51 -0.60 18.96
C GLY A 421 -12.72 0.69 19.74
N TRP A 422 -13.46 1.67 19.20
CA TRP A 422 -13.63 2.98 19.84
C TRP A 422 -14.82 2.92 20.81
N THR A 423 -14.59 3.30 22.06
CA THR A 423 -15.66 3.49 23.05
C THR A 423 -16.34 4.85 22.86
N ASP A 424 -17.58 5.02 23.34
CA ASP A 424 -18.42 6.25 23.20
C ASP A 424 -17.69 7.58 23.53
N ASP A 425 -16.67 7.57 24.38
CA ASP A 425 -15.89 8.75 24.77
C ASP A 425 -14.68 9.07 23.85
N GLN A 426 -14.32 8.18 22.92
CA GLN A 426 -13.22 8.35 21.94
C GLN A 426 -13.74 8.63 20.52
N TYR A 427 -15.03 8.97 20.39
CA TYR A 427 -15.65 9.42 19.13
C TYR A 427 -15.13 10.79 18.64
N THR A 428 -14.11 11.35 19.30
CA THR A 428 -13.17 12.34 18.76
C THR A 428 -12.34 11.73 17.63
N ASN A 429 -13.08 11.68 16.52
CA ASN A 429 -12.77 11.94 15.15
C ASN A 429 -11.66 11.19 14.42
N ARG A 430 -12.07 10.60 13.29
CA ARG A 430 -11.23 10.27 12.13
C ARG A 430 -10.06 11.23 11.95
N ALA A 431 -10.32 12.53 12.12
CA ALA A 431 -9.35 13.60 12.09
C ALA A 431 -8.32 13.58 13.24
N ASP A 432 -8.69 13.31 14.48
CA ASP A 432 -7.74 13.20 15.61
C ASP A 432 -6.79 12.03 15.42
N VAL A 433 -7.30 10.88 14.95
CA VAL A 433 -6.44 9.75 14.57
C VAL A 433 -5.53 10.15 13.41
N PHE A 434 -6.05 10.84 12.41
CA PHE A 434 -5.24 11.32 11.28
C PHE A 434 -4.12 12.25 11.73
N ILE A 435 -4.44 13.25 12.56
CA ILE A 435 -3.50 14.23 13.10
C ILE A 435 -2.44 13.55 13.99
N SER A 436 -2.86 12.65 14.88
CA SER A 436 -1.95 12.01 15.83
C SER A 436 -1.08 10.90 15.22
N THR A 437 -1.60 10.18 14.22
CA THR A 437 -0.88 9.07 13.59
C THR A 437 -0.07 9.51 12.37
N SER A 438 -0.37 10.69 11.80
CA SER A 438 0.30 11.18 10.59
C SER A 438 1.05 12.51 10.77
N PRO A 439 1.86 12.70 11.82
CA PRO A 439 2.60 13.96 12.02
C PRO A 439 3.58 14.26 10.86
N TYR A 440 3.98 13.24 10.09
CA TYR A 440 4.85 13.37 8.92
C TYR A 440 4.11 13.59 7.59
N ILE A 441 2.83 13.20 7.50
CA ILE A 441 1.98 13.49 6.32
C ILE A 441 1.45 14.94 6.44
N ILE A 442 1.28 15.40 7.68
CA ILE A 442 0.74 16.72 8.03
C ILE A 442 1.87 17.67 8.45
N ASP A 443 3.00 17.68 7.74
CA ASP A 443 3.77 18.93 7.64
C ASP A 443 3.30 19.75 6.43
N LEU A 444 1.98 20.01 6.41
CA LEU A 444 1.33 20.88 5.42
C LEU A 444 1.76 22.36 5.58
N ARG A 445 2.60 22.70 6.57
CA ARG A 445 3.14 24.06 6.72
C ARG A 445 4.09 24.44 5.58
N PHE A 446 4.64 23.45 4.87
CA PHE A 446 5.54 23.67 3.73
C PHE A 446 4.84 23.79 2.37
N LEU A 447 3.50 23.76 2.34
CA LEU A 447 2.72 24.06 1.13
C LEU A 447 2.60 25.56 0.84
N GLY A 448 3.08 26.42 1.74
CA GLY A 448 2.89 27.86 1.68
C GLY A 448 4.01 28.68 1.03
N LEU A 449 5.25 28.19 0.88
CA LEU A 449 6.36 29.06 0.46
C LEU A 449 7.42 28.34 -0.38
N GLY A 450 7.40 28.67 -1.67
CA GLY A 450 8.48 28.42 -2.61
C GLY A 450 8.50 29.51 -3.68
N TYR A 451 8.47 30.78 -3.25
CA TYR A 451 8.84 31.88 -4.13
C TYR A 451 10.31 31.71 -4.53
N TYR A 452 10.54 31.59 -5.82
CA TYR A 452 11.83 31.57 -6.48
C TYR A 452 12.60 32.86 -6.15
N ILE A 453 13.53 32.84 -5.20
CA ILE A 453 14.61 33.84 -5.07
C ILE A 453 15.89 33.11 -4.61
N ASP A 454 16.86 33.03 -5.53
CA ASP A 454 18.29 32.81 -5.34
C ASP A 454 18.76 31.68 -4.39
N GLY A 455 18.81 30.48 -4.97
CA GLY A 455 19.87 29.46 -4.78
C GLY A 455 20.50 29.31 -3.39
N TYR A 456 19.86 28.55 -2.51
CA TYR A 456 20.46 27.60 -1.56
C TYR A 456 19.30 26.82 -0.92
N LEU A 457 19.11 25.56 -1.29
CA LEU A 457 18.17 24.67 -0.60
C LEU A 457 18.84 24.11 0.66
N ALA A 458 18.22 24.31 1.82
CA ALA A 458 18.43 23.44 2.96
C ALA A 458 17.73 22.10 2.68
N PRO A 459 18.31 20.94 3.06
CA PRO A 459 17.87 19.62 2.62
C PRO A 459 16.49 19.14 3.12
N ASP A 460 15.74 19.95 3.88
CA ASP A 460 14.54 19.49 4.58
C ASP A 460 13.19 20.02 4.00
N VAL A 461 13.15 20.57 2.79
CA VAL A 461 11.96 21.35 2.33
C VAL A 461 11.58 21.12 0.86
N ALA A 462 10.84 20.05 0.53
CA ALA A 462 10.20 19.87 -0.80
C ALA A 462 9.14 18.73 -0.89
N TYR A 463 8.17 18.61 0.01
CA TYR A 463 7.44 17.32 0.14
C TYR A 463 6.04 17.21 -0.47
N VAL A 464 5.37 18.29 -0.90
CA VAL A 464 4.03 18.19 -1.55
C VAL A 464 3.97 18.82 -2.95
N ALA A 465 4.80 19.83 -3.23
CA ALA A 465 4.90 20.38 -4.60
C ALA A 465 5.34 19.34 -5.65
N VAL A 466 6.06 18.30 -5.23
CA VAL A 466 6.51 17.21 -6.11
C VAL A 466 5.35 16.28 -6.51
N ALA A 467 4.41 15.99 -5.60
CA ALA A 467 3.23 15.17 -5.92
C ALA A 467 2.35 15.84 -7.00
N PHE A 468 2.17 17.16 -6.93
CA PHE A 468 1.47 17.94 -7.95
C PHE A 468 2.26 18.08 -9.26
N SER A 469 3.59 18.07 -9.20
CA SER A 469 4.46 18.15 -10.39
C SER A 469 4.44 16.88 -11.25
N PHE A 470 4.19 15.71 -10.66
CA PHE A 470 4.18 14.42 -11.38
C PHE A 470 2.85 14.09 -12.06
N MET A 471 1.72 14.63 -11.58
CA MET A 471 0.41 14.43 -12.24
C MET A 471 0.20 15.38 -13.44
N GLY A 472 0.99 16.44 -13.54
CA GLY A 472 0.92 17.43 -14.62
C GLY A 472 1.94 17.18 -15.73
N SER A 473 2.02 15.99 -16.32
CA SER A 473 2.99 15.76 -17.41
C SER A 473 2.57 16.37 -18.75
N ASN A 474 1.41 17.04 -18.87
CA ASN A 474 1.05 17.68 -20.15
C ASN A 474 0.26 18.99 -20.13
N HIS A 475 -0.41 19.46 -19.07
CA HIS A 475 -1.11 20.76 -19.15
C HIS A 475 -1.07 21.57 -17.84
N ASN A 476 -0.46 22.74 -17.94
CA ASN A 476 -0.57 23.95 -17.11
C ASN A 476 -0.09 23.91 -15.65
N TRP A 477 1.03 24.60 -15.43
CA TRP A 477 1.52 25.16 -14.15
C TRP A 477 0.51 26.05 -13.39
N LEU A 478 -0.71 26.25 -13.91
CA LEU A 478 -1.77 27.05 -13.28
C LEU A 478 -2.32 26.39 -12.00
N GLY A 479 -2.23 25.06 -11.88
CA GLY A 479 -2.63 24.31 -10.69
C GLY A 479 -1.80 24.62 -9.43
N ALA A 480 -0.53 25.02 -9.58
CA ALA A 480 0.37 25.23 -8.44
C ALA A 480 -0.12 26.35 -7.49
N ALA A 481 -0.76 27.39 -8.04
CA ALA A 481 -1.33 28.48 -7.23
C ALA A 481 -2.63 28.08 -6.50
N ALA A 482 -3.30 27.03 -6.97
CA ALA A 482 -4.54 26.51 -6.40
C ALA A 482 -4.30 25.59 -5.19
N VAL A 483 -3.15 24.92 -5.15
CA VAL A 483 -2.84 23.92 -4.11
C VAL A 483 -2.98 24.45 -2.68
N PRO A 484 -2.42 25.62 -2.29
CA PRO A 484 -2.53 26.08 -0.91
C PRO A 484 -3.98 26.31 -0.48
N ALA A 485 -4.81 26.83 -1.39
CA ALA A 485 -6.23 27.10 -1.11
C ALA A 485 -7.04 25.82 -0.92
N VAL A 486 -6.79 24.77 -1.71
CA VAL A 486 -7.44 23.45 -1.57
C VAL A 486 -6.97 22.76 -0.29
N VAL A 487 -5.70 22.88 0.06
CA VAL A 487 -5.16 22.32 1.30
C VAL A 487 -5.77 23.00 2.53
N ASP A 488 -5.95 24.32 2.49
CA ASP A 488 -6.62 25.04 3.57
C ASP A 488 -8.10 24.67 3.64
N ALA A 489 -8.79 24.50 2.50
CA ALA A 489 -10.15 23.95 2.48
C ALA A 489 -10.22 22.54 3.09
N PHE A 490 -9.23 21.68 2.83
CA PHE A 490 -9.17 20.35 3.42
C PHE A 490 -8.96 20.39 4.93
N LYS A 491 -8.13 21.32 5.44
CA LYS A 491 -8.00 21.54 6.89
C LYS A 491 -9.32 21.99 7.50
N THR A 492 -10.00 22.95 6.88
CA THR A 492 -11.33 23.40 7.33
C THR A 492 -12.32 22.23 7.34
N TRP A 493 -12.30 21.38 6.31
CA TRP A 493 -13.14 20.18 6.27
C TRP A 493 -12.79 19.22 7.42
N LEU A 494 -11.51 19.03 7.69
CA LEU A 494 -11.03 18.20 8.79
C LEU A 494 -11.46 18.75 10.15
N ASP A 495 -11.47 20.08 10.31
CA ASP A 495 -11.95 20.77 11.50
C ASP A 495 -13.48 20.59 11.67
N HIS A 496 -14.26 20.67 10.59
CA HIS A 496 -15.69 20.33 10.65
C HIS A 496 -15.95 18.88 11.03
N GLU A 497 -15.15 17.95 10.47
CA GLU A 497 -15.20 16.56 10.89
C GLU A 497 -14.91 16.48 12.40
N LEU A 498 -13.82 17.11 12.91
CA LEU A 498 -13.45 17.20 14.34
C LEU A 498 -14.60 17.69 15.23
N GLU A 499 -15.36 18.68 14.78
CA GLU A 499 -16.47 19.25 15.53
C GLU A 499 -17.78 18.45 15.39
N GLY A 500 -17.81 17.44 14.51
CA GLY A 500 -19.02 16.70 14.16
C GLY A 500 -20.07 17.58 13.46
N THR A 501 -19.64 18.69 12.87
CA THR A 501 -20.51 19.59 12.12
C THR A 501 -20.60 19.13 10.66
N ASN A 502 -21.80 19.20 10.08
CA ASN A 502 -21.95 18.87 8.67
C ASN A 502 -21.43 20.05 7.84
N PRO A 503 -20.38 19.89 7.02
CA PRO A 503 -19.78 21.03 6.35
C PRO A 503 -20.69 21.67 5.29
N THR A 504 -21.78 21.01 4.90
CA THR A 504 -22.72 21.50 3.87
C THR A 504 -23.69 22.59 4.37
N THR A 505 -23.59 23.05 5.61
CA THR A 505 -24.54 24.03 6.20
C THR A 505 -24.05 25.47 6.28
N GLU A 506 -22.81 25.75 5.85
CA GLU A 506 -22.30 27.10 5.61
C GLU A 506 -22.27 27.42 4.12
#